data_AF-A0A954M8S8-F1
#
_entry.id   AF-A0A954M8S8-F1
#
_cell.length_a   1.000
_cell.length_b   1.000
_cell.length_c   1.000
_cell.angle_alpha   90.00
_cell.angle_beta   90.00
_cell.angle_gamma   90.00
#
_symmetry.space_group_name_H-M   'P 1'
#
loop_
_entity.id
_entity.type
_entity.pdbx_description
1 polymer ?
#
loop_
_entity_poly.entity_id
_entity_poly.type
_entity_poly.pdbx_seq_one_letter_code
_entity_poly.pdbx_strand_id
1 'polypeptide(L)' 'TFDEGPALVLFYKYLLVLQGDAEYALHFNPEDALSPSQRKYAEVQLQLFLNWWEQWPGREGEL' A
#
# COMPACT_ATOMS: atom_id res chain seq x y z
N THR A 1 -8.16 -6.71 13.23
CA THR A 1 -6.95 -7.34 12.67
C THR A 1 -6.89 -6.99 11.20
N PHE A 2 -5.72 -6.63 10.69
CA PHE A 2 -5.52 -6.46 9.24
C PHE A 2 -5.32 -7.87 8.67
N ASP A 3 -6.24 -8.31 7.82
CA ASP A 3 -6.15 -9.57 7.11
C ASP A 3 -6.19 -9.24 5.62
N GLU A 4 -5.02 -9.30 4.97
CA GLU A 4 -4.92 -9.10 3.53
C GLU A 4 -5.53 -10.27 2.75
N GLY A 5 -5.72 -11.43 3.40
CA GLY A 5 -6.40 -12.61 2.88
C GLY A 5 -6.21 -12.81 1.37
N PRO A 6 -7.29 -13.02 0.60
CA PRO A 6 -7.22 -13.17 -0.85
C PRO A 6 -6.92 -11.86 -1.61
N ALA A 7 -6.97 -10.70 -0.95
CA ALA A 7 -6.80 -9.38 -1.57
C ALA A 7 -5.35 -8.86 -1.50
N LEU A 8 -4.40 -9.66 -1.02
CA LEU A 8 -2.98 -9.33 -0.89
C LEU A 8 -2.41 -8.61 -2.12
N VAL A 9 -2.61 -9.20 -3.29
CA VAL A 9 -2.09 -8.66 -4.56
C VAL A 9 -2.74 -7.34 -4.92
N LEU A 10 -4.04 -7.20 -4.67
CA LEU A 10 -4.76 -5.94 -4.89
C LEU A 10 -4.20 -4.82 -4.01
N PHE A 11 -3.91 -5.16 -2.75
CA PHE A 11 -3.41 -4.21 -1.77
C PHE A 11 -2.01 -3.71 -2.14
N TYR A 12 -1.04 -4.59 -2.37
CA TYR A 12 0.33 -4.18 -2.69
C TYR A 12 0.46 -3.50 -4.04
N LYS A 13 -0.26 -3.96 -5.08
CA LYS A 13 -0.29 -3.25 -6.37
C LYS A 13 -0.81 -1.82 -6.20
N TYR A 14 -1.85 -1.63 -5.40
CA TYR A 14 -2.39 -0.31 -5.13
C TYR A 14 -1.39 0.57 -4.36
N LEU A 15 -0.65 0.02 -3.40
CA LEU A 15 0.43 0.74 -2.70
C LEU A 15 1.55 1.19 -3.67
N LEU A 16 1.95 0.33 -4.62
CA LEU A 16 2.94 0.68 -5.65
C LEU A 16 2.45 1.81 -6.55
N VAL A 17 1.18 1.78 -6.97
CA VAL A 17 0.57 2.88 -7.73
C VAL A 17 0.59 4.18 -6.92
N LEU A 18 0.29 4.14 -5.61
CA LEU A 18 0.39 5.31 -4.72
C LEU A 18 1.82 5.83 -4.57
N GLN A 19 2.84 5.00 -4.81
CA GLN A 19 4.26 5.37 -4.78
C GLN A 19 4.82 5.80 -6.15
N GLY A 20 4.02 5.72 -7.22
CA GLY A 20 4.37 6.23 -8.55
C GLY A 20 4.48 5.16 -9.64
N ASP A 21 4.41 3.88 -9.30
CA ASP A 21 4.59 2.76 -10.24
C ASP A 21 3.26 2.45 -10.96
N ALA A 22 2.94 3.27 -11.96
CA ALA A 22 1.66 3.22 -12.67
C ALA A 22 1.41 1.90 -13.44
N GLU A 23 2.45 1.12 -13.75
CA GLU A 23 2.34 -0.19 -14.41
C GLU A 23 1.57 -1.22 -13.58
N TYR A 24 1.45 -1.01 -12.27
CA TYR A 24 0.70 -1.89 -11.38
C TYR A 24 -0.80 -1.60 -11.31
N ALA A 25 -1.30 -0.61 -12.05
CA ALA A 25 -2.71 -0.22 -12.03
C ALA A 25 -3.68 -1.27 -12.58
N LEU A 26 -3.21 -2.19 -13.43
CA LEU A 26 -4.05 -3.21 -14.06
C LEU A 26 -3.90 -4.60 -13.40
N HIS A 27 -5.02 -5.30 -13.32
CA HIS A 27 -5.13 -6.68 -12.86
C HIS A 27 -5.42 -7.62 -14.04
N PHE A 28 -5.16 -8.91 -13.87
CA PHE A 28 -5.45 -9.91 -14.89
C PHE A 28 -6.95 -10.09 -15.08
N ASN A 29 -7.72 -10.08 -13.99
CA ASN A 29 -9.17 -10.12 -14.03
C ASN A 29 -9.70 -8.68 -13.96
N PRO A 30 -10.57 -8.23 -14.88
CA PRO A 30 -11.11 -6.86 -14.86
C PRO A 30 -11.92 -6.50 -13.62
N GLU A 31 -12.52 -7.52 -12.96
CA GLU A 31 -13.33 -7.34 -11.77
C GLU A 31 -12.49 -7.26 -10.47
N ASP A 32 -11.19 -7.54 -10.55
CA ASP A 32 -10.29 -7.47 -9.40
C ASP A 32 -10.03 -6.00 -9.06
N ALA A 33 -10.67 -5.52 -7.99
CA ALA A 33 -10.46 -4.18 -7.47
C ALA A 33 -10.64 -4.14 -5.95
N LEU A 34 -9.86 -3.28 -5.29
CA LEU A 34 -10.12 -2.92 -3.90
C LEU A 34 -11.45 -2.15 -3.82
N SER A 35 -12.25 -2.46 -2.81
CA SER A 35 -13.41 -1.64 -2.46
C SER A 35 -12.98 -0.23 -2.01
N PRO A 36 -13.89 0.77 -2.04
CA PRO A 36 -13.56 2.13 -1.63
C PRO A 36 -13.00 2.23 -0.20
N SER A 37 -13.52 1.43 0.74
CA SER A 37 -13.03 1.40 2.12
C SER A 37 -11.63 0.78 2.24
N GLN A 38 -11.35 -0.27 1.46
CA GLN A 38 -10.01 -0.88 1.40
C GLN A 38 -8.97 0.07 0.81
N ARG A 39 -9.31 0.79 -0.28
CA ARG A 39 -8.44 1.84 -0.84
C ARG A 39 -8.15 2.92 0.19
N LYS A 40 -9.21 3.42 0.86
CA LYS A 40 -9.04 4.46 1.87
C LYS A 40 -8.17 3.99 3.04
N TYR A 41 -8.35 2.74 3.45
CA TYR A 41 -7.53 2.13 4.47
C TYR A 41 -6.05 2.04 4.04
N ALA A 42 -5.77 1.57 2.81
CA ALA A 42 -4.42 1.51 2.25
C ALA A 42 -3.74 2.90 2.21
N GLU A 43 -4.43 3.93 1.73
CA GLU A 43 -3.93 5.31 1.71
C GLU A 43 -3.55 5.78 3.12
N VAL A 44 -4.45 5.60 4.11
CA VAL A 44 -4.23 6.05 5.48
C VAL A 44 -3.07 5.30 6.13
N GLN A 45 -2.99 3.99 5.96
CA GLN A 45 -1.91 3.18 6.54
C GLN A 45 -0.56 3.47 5.88
N LEU A 46 -0.52 3.67 4.55
CA LEU A 46 0.70 4.06 3.85
C LEU A 46 1.21 5.41 4.37
N GLN A 47 0.35 6.40 4.48
CA GLN A 47 0.72 7.72 5.01
C GLN A 47 1.17 7.64 6.47
N LEU A 48 0.49 6.84 7.30
CA LEU A 48 0.91 6.60 8.68
C LEU A 48 2.33 6.00 8.74
N PHE A 49 2.60 4.98 7.93
CA PHE A 49 3.90 4.34 7.85
C PHE A 49 4.98 5.31 7.36
N LEU A 50 4.75 6.02 6.25
CA LEU A 50 5.72 6.98 5.71
C LEU A 50 6.05 8.07 6.73
N ASN A 51 5.04 8.65 7.38
CA ASN A 51 5.25 9.66 8.42
C ASN A 51 6.07 9.13 9.60
N TRP A 52 5.80 7.88 10.03
CA TRP A 52 6.59 7.24 11.07
C TRP A 52 8.02 6.96 10.61
N TRP A 53 8.20 6.43 9.40
CA TRP A 53 9.50 6.09 8.83
C TRP A 53 10.40 7.31 8.71
N GLU A 54 9.86 8.44 8.24
CA GLU A 54 10.57 9.71 8.15
C GLU A 54 11.07 10.22 9.51
N GLN A 55 10.37 9.90 10.59
CA GLN A 55 10.70 10.33 11.96
C GLN A 55 11.51 9.29 12.73
N TRP A 56 11.65 8.09 12.20
CA TRP A 56 12.25 6.99 12.93
C TRP A 56 13.78 7.13 12.95
N PRO A 57 14.42 7.27 14.13
CA PRO A 57 15.87 7.50 14.22
C PRO A 57 16.72 6.36 13.63
N GLY A 58 16.18 5.14 13.55
CA GLY A 58 16.88 4.00 12.96
C GLY A 58 16.94 4.02 11.43
N ARG A 59 16.26 4.96 10.76
CA ARG A 59 16.22 5.04 9.29
C ARG A 59 17.57 5.38 8.67
N GLU A 60 18.38 6.19 9.36
CA GLU A 60 19.65 6.69 8.82
C GLU A 60 20.80 5.70 9.00
N GLY A 61 20.65 4.70 9.88
CA GLY A 61 21.64 3.67 10.16
C GLY A 61 22.96 4.20 10.71
N GLU A 62 23.28 3.91 11.98
CA GLU A 62 24.69 3.78 12.35
C GLU A 62 25.19 2.45 11.75
N LEU A 63 26.03 2.55 10.72
CA LEU A 63 26.85 1.45 10.18
C LEU A 63 28.12 1.29 11.02
#